data_AF-A0A9D6LD82-F1
#
_entry.id   AF-A0A9D6LD82-F1
#
_cell.length_a   1.000
_cell.length_b   1.000
_cell.length_c   1.000
_cell.angle_alpha   90.00
_cell.angle_beta   90.00
_cell.angle_gamma   90.00
#
_symmetry.space_group_name_H-M   'P 1'
#
loop_
_entity.id
_entity.type
_entity.pdbx_description
1 polymer ?
#
loop_
_entity_poly.entity_id
_entity_poly.type
_entity_poly.pdbx_seq_one_letter_code
_entity_poly.pdbx_strand_id
1 'polypeptide(L)'
;MTAHEVGHTLGLRHNFAGSLAENFPLSQRKAVIDAYVATGSAPAGTITSSSVMDYNPFEEDIIFGDQIARQAVALEYDVKAIDILYKGKTYKASDVPAFCTDPQVGRYVDCARFDTGASPVEYALWEVDSALDSLPYRVAEQFVRAVKSPYAGNDATTPEKVVLAPDVTAAQALAGRSELFSMLSANAAFLKIRRNVPYITASNIDDVRRTEQAFVADELERLGGYEKAFAAIPADYADVAFDKLVALLNSGQYAGGTGPDGRKFEFSAAELSQIKSLARSFFDKLKVALVKADLSTLSGGNPTLLKPAASAPKGVKLADFERTYKLVPIFEKRLSDYVFAIEEGKDVVADVEIPAPPAAAAKFTGPASLTPTAPLDAQAAALLAATQAQAQAALATPVPTRRVTITLPKFAQPLEVRIMAAGLLRADRSDAADWAFVERARAKKRFQDLALKSLGGNAPALFKLEEMPRAVSRWLYEGKLVSDTLGSGGGLGGAVVF
;
A
#
# COMPACT_ATOMS: atom_id res chain seq x y z
N MET A 1 10.05 32.11 -13.85
CA MET A 1 8.92 32.47 -14.74
C MET A 1 9.35 33.24 -15.99
N THR A 2 9.85 34.49 -15.94
CA THR A 2 10.17 35.25 -17.17
C THR A 2 11.11 34.51 -18.13
N ALA A 3 12.18 33.89 -17.62
CA ALA A 3 13.10 33.09 -18.44
C ALA A 3 12.40 31.88 -19.11
N HIS A 4 11.44 31.25 -18.42
CA HIS A 4 10.66 30.12 -18.92
C HIS A 4 9.81 30.53 -20.14
N GLU A 5 9.04 31.62 -20.01
CA GLU A 5 8.18 32.13 -21.10
C GLU A 5 8.98 32.66 -22.29
N VAL A 6 10.13 33.29 -22.02
CA VAL A 6 11.07 33.66 -23.08
C VAL A 6 11.62 32.40 -23.77
N GLY A 7 11.92 31.34 -23.03
CA GLY A 7 12.28 30.03 -23.58
C GLY A 7 11.25 29.48 -24.55
N HIS A 8 9.96 29.55 -24.20
CA HIS A 8 8.86 29.19 -25.12
C HIS A 8 8.84 30.06 -26.38
N THR A 9 9.06 31.37 -26.25
CA THR A 9 9.15 32.28 -27.40
C THR A 9 10.33 31.92 -28.31
N LEU A 10 11.41 31.39 -27.75
CA LEU A 10 12.58 30.86 -28.45
C LEU A 10 12.41 29.38 -28.90
N GLY A 11 11.19 28.85 -28.84
CA GLY A 11 10.88 27.50 -29.34
C GLY A 11 11.27 26.35 -28.41
N LEU A 12 11.68 26.63 -27.17
CA LEU A 12 11.91 25.59 -26.16
C LEU A 12 10.57 25.05 -25.63
N ARG A 13 10.52 23.74 -25.41
CA ARG A 13 9.39 23.06 -24.75
C ARG A 13 9.75 22.81 -23.30
N HIS A 14 8.74 22.44 -22.51
CA HIS A 14 8.98 21.93 -21.15
C HIS A 14 10.01 20.79 -21.16
N ASN A 15 10.82 20.76 -20.10
CA ASN A 15 11.78 19.70 -19.84
C ASN A 15 11.55 19.08 -18.44
N PHE A 16 10.67 18.09 -18.37
CA PHE A 16 10.33 17.33 -17.15
C PHE A 16 11.36 16.25 -16.78
N ALA A 17 12.60 16.40 -17.25
CA ALA A 17 13.73 15.56 -16.89
C ALA A 17 14.93 16.43 -16.45
N GLY A 18 14.69 17.70 -16.15
CA GLY A 18 15.72 18.65 -15.78
C GLY A 18 16.33 18.35 -14.42
N SER A 19 15.50 17.95 -13.45
CA SER A 19 15.83 17.48 -12.10
C SER A 19 16.82 16.31 -12.07
N LEU A 20 16.91 15.52 -13.15
CA LEU A 20 17.90 14.45 -13.28
C LEU A 20 19.36 14.94 -13.30
N ALA A 21 19.58 16.24 -13.48
CA ALA A 21 20.90 16.87 -13.39
C ALA A 21 21.24 17.40 -11.99
N GLU A 22 20.35 17.25 -11.01
CA GLU A 22 20.62 17.65 -9.63
C GLU A 22 21.89 16.97 -9.10
N ASN A 23 22.78 17.75 -8.46
CA ASN A 23 24.13 17.28 -8.11
C ASN A 23 24.35 17.02 -6.61
N PHE A 24 23.28 17.03 -5.82
CA PHE A 24 23.30 16.65 -4.41
C PHE A 24 22.26 15.56 -4.14
N PRO A 25 22.49 14.67 -3.17
CA PRO A 25 21.50 13.68 -2.77
C PRO A 25 20.37 14.34 -1.97
N LEU A 26 19.17 13.76 -1.97
CA LEU A 26 18.01 14.33 -1.27
C LEU A 26 18.19 14.36 0.25
N SER A 27 19.05 13.50 0.78
CA SER A 27 19.49 13.58 2.20
C SER A 27 20.15 14.93 2.56
N GLN A 28 20.70 15.66 1.58
CA GLN A 28 21.28 16.99 1.76
C GLN A 28 20.32 18.14 1.39
N ARG A 29 19.17 17.85 0.77
CA ARG A 29 18.20 18.85 0.31
C ARG A 29 17.84 19.86 1.40
N LYS A 30 17.54 19.38 2.61
CA LYS A 30 17.22 20.26 3.75
C LYS A 30 18.37 21.22 4.07
N ALA A 31 19.61 20.73 4.10
CA ALA A 31 20.78 21.57 4.42
C ALA A 31 21.02 22.64 3.33
N VAL A 32 20.80 22.30 2.06
CA VAL A 32 20.87 23.25 0.94
C VAL A 32 19.81 24.34 1.09
N ILE A 33 18.56 23.96 1.39
CA ILE A 33 17.45 24.90 1.59
C ILE A 33 17.69 25.77 2.83
N ASP A 34 18.11 25.18 3.96
CA ASP A 34 18.41 25.92 5.18
C ASP A 34 19.52 26.95 4.94
N ALA A 35 20.57 26.60 4.20
CA ALA A 35 21.64 27.52 3.82
C ALA A 35 21.12 28.67 2.96
N TYR A 36 20.25 28.36 1.98
CA TYR A 36 19.61 29.39 1.15
C TYR A 36 18.75 30.33 1.97
N VAL A 37 17.89 29.82 2.86
CA VAL A 37 17.04 30.63 3.74
C VAL A 37 17.87 31.50 4.68
N ALA A 38 18.97 30.97 5.22
CA ALA A 38 19.81 31.70 6.17
C ALA A 38 20.66 32.80 5.52
N THR A 39 21.13 32.58 4.29
CA THR A 39 22.15 33.44 3.65
C THR A 39 21.63 34.20 2.43
N GLY A 40 20.46 33.84 1.90
CA GLY A 40 19.92 34.34 0.65
C GLY A 40 20.63 33.81 -0.60
N SER A 41 21.42 32.74 -0.49
CA SER A 41 22.13 32.10 -1.61
C SER A 41 22.38 30.63 -1.34
N ALA A 42 22.27 29.78 -2.37
CA ALA A 42 22.60 28.37 -2.24
C ALA A 42 24.13 28.17 -2.19
N PRO A 43 24.62 27.04 -1.65
CA PRO A 43 26.04 26.70 -1.73
C PRO A 43 26.59 26.81 -3.16
N ALA A 44 27.84 27.25 -3.28
CA ALA A 44 28.46 27.42 -4.60
C ALA A 44 28.50 26.08 -5.35
N GLY A 45 28.07 26.10 -6.62
CA GLY A 45 28.03 24.91 -7.47
C GLY A 45 26.80 24.02 -7.28
N THR A 46 25.81 24.39 -6.46
CA THR A 46 24.53 23.69 -6.39
C THR A 46 23.80 23.75 -7.73
N ILE A 47 23.43 22.58 -8.26
CA ILE A 47 22.58 22.43 -9.45
C ILE A 47 21.31 21.73 -9.00
N THR A 48 20.15 22.34 -9.21
CA THR A 48 18.83 21.76 -8.91
C THR A 48 18.10 21.26 -10.16
N SER A 49 18.35 21.86 -11.32
CA SER A 49 17.81 21.42 -12.61
C SER A 49 18.75 21.80 -13.75
N SER A 50 18.66 21.08 -14.87
CA SER A 50 19.39 21.43 -16.10
C SER A 50 18.65 22.38 -17.04
N SER A 51 17.38 22.72 -16.75
CA SER A 51 16.57 23.58 -17.64
C SER A 51 15.61 24.49 -16.88
N VAL A 52 15.45 25.73 -17.36
CA VAL A 52 14.42 26.66 -16.87
C VAL A 52 13.03 26.24 -17.31
N MET A 53 12.96 25.31 -18.26
CA MET A 53 11.72 24.74 -18.80
C MET A 53 11.18 23.59 -17.94
N ASP A 54 11.83 23.27 -16.82
CA ASP A 54 11.40 22.26 -15.88
C ASP A 54 10.36 22.80 -14.88
N TYR A 55 9.54 21.91 -14.33
CA TYR A 55 8.60 22.22 -13.25
C TYR A 55 9.13 21.59 -11.97
N ASN A 56 9.89 22.34 -11.17
CA ASN A 56 10.43 21.82 -9.92
C ASN A 56 9.50 22.16 -8.74
N PRO A 57 9.68 21.53 -7.56
CA PRO A 57 9.10 22.01 -6.32
C PRO A 57 9.57 23.43 -6.01
N PHE A 58 8.81 24.11 -5.15
CA PHE A 58 9.01 25.51 -4.83
C PHE A 58 10.43 25.83 -4.34
N GLU A 59 11.03 24.97 -3.51
CA GLU A 59 12.34 25.25 -2.94
C GLU A 59 13.48 25.19 -3.98
N GLU A 60 13.40 24.29 -4.95
CA GLU A 60 14.34 24.26 -6.08
C GLU A 60 14.12 25.46 -7.01
N ASP A 61 12.85 25.80 -7.27
CA ASP A 61 12.44 26.95 -8.08
C ASP A 61 12.99 28.29 -7.57
N ILE A 62 12.95 28.52 -6.26
CA ILE A 62 13.52 29.74 -5.68
C ILE A 62 15.06 29.75 -5.79
N ILE A 63 15.71 28.60 -5.62
CA ILE A 63 17.18 28.50 -5.65
C ILE A 63 17.70 28.80 -7.06
N PHE A 64 17.24 28.10 -8.10
CA PHE A 64 17.78 28.38 -9.44
C PHE A 64 17.26 29.72 -9.98
N GLY A 65 16.07 30.16 -9.56
CA GLY A 65 15.58 31.51 -9.86
C GLY A 65 16.53 32.61 -9.39
N ASP A 66 17.03 32.51 -8.16
CA ASP A 66 18.06 33.42 -7.63
C ASP A 66 19.39 33.30 -8.41
N GLN A 67 19.83 32.09 -8.72
CA GLN A 67 21.05 31.87 -9.52
C GLN A 67 20.97 32.53 -10.90
N ILE A 68 19.81 32.47 -11.58
CA ILE A 68 19.57 33.16 -12.85
C ILE A 68 19.58 34.68 -12.66
N ALA A 69 18.90 35.19 -11.63
CA ALA A 69 18.83 36.62 -11.35
C ALA A 69 20.23 37.23 -11.10
N ARG A 70 21.13 36.46 -10.48
CA ARG A 70 22.53 36.83 -10.25
C ARG A 70 23.45 36.55 -11.44
N GLN A 71 22.92 36.01 -12.54
CA GLN A 71 23.71 35.55 -13.69
C GLN A 71 24.81 34.54 -13.31
N ALA A 72 24.59 33.79 -12.22
CA ALA A 72 25.57 32.86 -11.68
C ALA A 72 25.63 31.55 -12.47
N VAL A 73 24.54 31.18 -13.16
CA VAL A 73 24.44 29.95 -13.95
C VAL A 73 23.64 30.17 -15.23
N ALA A 74 24.07 29.51 -16.31
CA ALA A 74 23.22 29.23 -17.47
C ALA A 74 22.99 27.72 -17.49
N LEU A 75 21.74 27.30 -17.42
CA LEU A 75 21.41 25.87 -17.24
C LEU A 75 21.78 25.07 -18.49
N GLU A 76 22.44 23.93 -18.28
CA GLU A 76 23.21 23.26 -19.32
C GLU A 76 22.35 22.80 -20.52
N TYR A 77 21.13 22.32 -20.26
CA TYR A 77 20.22 21.91 -21.32
C TYR A 77 19.84 23.09 -22.19
N ASP A 78 19.44 24.22 -21.59
CA ASP A 78 18.98 25.40 -22.32
C ASP A 78 20.09 25.98 -23.20
N VAL A 79 21.32 26.03 -22.68
CA VAL A 79 22.49 26.47 -23.45
C VAL A 79 22.69 25.60 -24.68
N LYS A 80 22.67 24.26 -24.50
CA LYS A 80 22.87 23.32 -25.60
C LYS A 80 21.72 23.35 -26.61
N ALA A 81 20.48 23.48 -26.14
CA ALA A 81 19.31 23.60 -26.99
C ALA A 81 19.37 24.86 -27.87
N ILE A 82 19.70 26.02 -27.30
CA ILE A 82 19.86 27.27 -28.04
C ILE A 82 21.05 27.20 -29.02
N ASP A 83 22.17 26.61 -28.61
CA ASP A 83 23.34 26.43 -29.47
C ASP A 83 23.04 25.53 -30.68
N ILE A 84 22.23 24.49 -30.51
CA ILE A 84 21.75 23.64 -31.60
C ILE A 84 20.80 24.44 -32.52
N LEU A 85 19.77 25.06 -31.95
CA LEU A 85 18.68 25.71 -32.70
C LEU A 85 19.15 26.94 -33.49
N TYR A 86 20.02 27.76 -32.89
CA TYR A 86 20.34 29.09 -33.41
C TYR A 86 21.79 29.26 -33.84
N LYS A 87 22.69 28.35 -33.47
CA LYS A 87 24.13 28.45 -33.79
C LYS A 87 24.67 27.25 -34.58
N GLY A 88 23.82 26.26 -34.90
CA GLY A 88 24.21 25.10 -35.70
C GLY A 88 25.25 24.20 -35.02
N LYS A 89 25.40 24.28 -33.69
CA LYS A 89 26.31 23.37 -32.97
C LYS A 89 25.72 21.97 -32.91
N THR A 90 26.60 20.99 -32.84
CA THR A 90 26.24 19.58 -32.65
C THR A 90 26.87 19.05 -31.37
N TYR A 91 26.14 18.19 -30.68
CA TYR A 91 26.57 17.53 -29.44
C TYR A 91 26.30 16.03 -29.57
N LYS A 92 27.08 15.19 -28.87
CA LYS A 92 26.70 13.78 -28.73
C LYS A 92 25.45 13.69 -27.87
N ALA A 93 24.60 12.71 -28.13
CA ALA A 93 23.39 12.50 -27.33
C ALA A 93 23.69 12.29 -25.84
N SER A 94 24.82 11.65 -25.52
CA SER A 94 25.34 11.47 -24.15
C SER A 94 25.69 12.78 -23.45
N ASP A 95 26.06 13.80 -24.23
CA ASP A 95 26.55 15.07 -23.69
C ASP A 95 25.40 16.03 -23.44
N VAL A 96 24.22 15.85 -24.05
CA VAL A 96 23.06 16.71 -23.82
C VAL A 96 22.33 16.19 -22.56
N PRO A 97 21.98 17.03 -21.57
CA PRO A 97 21.17 16.59 -20.43
C PRO A 97 19.86 15.92 -20.87
N ALA A 98 19.26 15.14 -19.96
CA ALA A 98 18.00 14.45 -20.25
C ALA A 98 16.90 15.46 -20.63
N PHE A 99 16.01 15.03 -21.51
CA PHE A 99 14.95 15.89 -22.04
C PHE A 99 13.63 15.14 -22.16
N CYS A 100 12.59 15.67 -21.53
CA CYS A 100 11.25 15.11 -21.60
C CYS A 100 10.16 16.17 -21.72
N THR A 101 9.21 15.97 -22.63
CA THR A 101 8.12 16.93 -22.94
C THR A 101 6.76 16.46 -22.44
N ASP A 102 5.73 17.31 -22.53
CA ASP A 102 4.37 17.01 -22.05
C ASP A 102 3.79 15.67 -22.52
N PRO A 103 3.89 15.26 -23.80
CA PRO A 103 3.33 13.98 -24.24
C PRO A 103 4.11 12.75 -23.71
N GLN A 104 5.25 12.97 -23.07
CA GLN A 104 6.11 11.92 -22.52
C GLN A 104 5.99 11.80 -21.00
N VAL A 105 5.38 12.77 -20.31
CA VAL A 105 5.08 12.67 -18.88
C VAL A 105 4.23 11.43 -18.60
N GLY A 106 4.64 10.63 -17.63
CA GLY A 106 3.99 9.36 -17.29
C GLY A 106 4.28 8.20 -18.26
N ARG A 107 5.03 8.43 -19.35
CA ARG A 107 5.58 7.35 -20.19
C ARG A 107 6.87 6.80 -19.62
N TYR A 108 7.66 7.66 -18.99
CA TYR A 108 8.88 7.29 -18.29
C TYR A 108 8.75 7.70 -16.82
N VAL A 109 9.31 6.91 -15.93
CA VAL A 109 9.27 7.14 -14.48
C VAL A 109 10.08 8.38 -14.10
N ASP A 110 11.26 8.52 -14.69
CA ASP A 110 12.17 9.67 -14.54
C ASP A 110 11.79 10.84 -15.49
N CYS A 111 10.49 10.99 -15.76
CA CYS A 111 9.91 12.12 -16.47
C CYS A 111 8.62 12.55 -15.77
N ALA A 112 8.78 13.34 -14.72
CA ALA A 112 7.70 13.76 -13.85
C ALA A 112 7.68 15.28 -13.69
N ARG A 113 6.54 15.79 -13.21
CA ARG A 113 6.39 17.20 -12.86
C ARG A 113 6.54 17.32 -11.35
N PHE A 114 7.15 18.40 -10.91
CA PHE A 114 7.35 18.71 -9.49
C PHE A 114 8.15 17.62 -8.78
N ASP A 115 9.14 17.03 -9.45
CA ASP A 115 10.11 16.10 -8.87
C ASP A 115 11.44 16.79 -8.52
N THR A 116 12.28 16.13 -7.74
CA THR A 116 13.61 16.61 -7.35
C THR A 116 14.56 15.43 -7.21
N GLY A 117 15.86 15.68 -7.35
CA GLY A 117 16.89 14.67 -7.24
C GLY A 117 17.19 13.94 -8.54
N ALA A 118 18.41 13.41 -8.64
CA ALA A 118 18.88 12.65 -9.80
C ALA A 118 18.33 11.22 -9.90
N SER A 119 17.59 10.76 -8.89
CA SER A 119 17.07 9.41 -8.78
C SER A 119 15.58 9.41 -8.43
N PRO A 120 14.71 8.89 -9.31
CA PRO A 120 13.28 8.77 -9.00
C PRO A 120 13.04 7.80 -7.83
N VAL A 121 13.93 6.82 -7.60
CA VAL A 121 13.86 5.91 -6.45
C VAL A 121 14.11 6.67 -5.15
N GLU A 122 15.12 7.53 -5.13
CA GLU A 122 15.42 8.37 -3.96
C GLU A 122 14.30 9.37 -3.70
N TYR A 123 13.78 10.00 -4.75
CA TYR A 123 12.65 10.92 -4.68
C TYR A 123 11.41 10.25 -4.07
N ALA A 124 11.01 9.09 -4.59
CA ALA A 124 9.85 8.36 -4.11
C ALA A 124 9.94 7.96 -2.62
N LEU A 125 11.15 7.65 -2.13
CA LEU A 125 11.38 7.38 -0.69
C LEU A 125 11.31 8.66 0.14
N TRP A 126 12.00 9.72 -0.32
CA TRP A 126 11.99 11.02 0.34
C TRP A 126 10.59 11.60 0.42
N GLU A 127 9.77 11.46 -0.63
CA GLU A 127 8.40 11.97 -0.68
C GLU A 127 7.54 11.34 0.43
N VAL A 128 7.65 10.02 0.65
CA VAL A 128 6.91 9.33 1.72
C VAL A 128 7.32 9.84 3.10
N ASP A 129 8.63 9.91 3.36
CA ASP A 129 9.16 10.38 4.64
C ASP A 129 8.76 11.84 4.90
N SER A 130 8.90 12.70 3.89
CA SER A 130 8.52 14.11 3.93
C SER A 130 7.01 14.31 4.12
N ALA A 131 6.20 13.53 3.40
CA ALA A 131 4.75 13.60 3.52
C ALA A 131 4.31 13.20 4.94
N LEU A 132 4.83 12.10 5.48
CA LEU A 132 4.52 11.64 6.84
C LEU A 132 5.04 12.63 7.91
N ASP A 133 6.25 13.18 7.79
CA ASP A 133 6.77 14.13 8.77
C ASP A 133 5.99 15.47 8.79
N SER A 134 5.50 15.88 7.61
CA SER A 134 4.76 17.14 7.42
C SER A 134 3.27 17.05 7.78
N LEU A 135 2.70 15.85 7.95
CA LEU A 135 1.26 15.67 8.22
C LEU A 135 0.73 16.51 9.40
N PRO A 136 1.39 16.60 10.56
CA PRO A 136 0.92 17.44 11.67
C PRO A 136 0.78 18.92 11.29
N TYR A 137 1.73 19.45 10.52
CA TYR A 137 1.67 20.83 10.02
C TYR A 137 0.52 21.00 9.01
N ARG A 138 0.36 20.05 8.08
CA ARG A 138 -0.74 20.09 7.10
C ARG A 138 -2.11 20.08 7.76
N VAL A 139 -2.30 19.29 8.82
CA VAL A 139 -3.54 19.28 9.60
C VAL A 139 -3.76 20.62 10.30
N ALA A 140 -2.75 21.19 10.95
CA ALA A 140 -2.84 22.51 11.58
C ALA A 140 -3.20 23.61 10.56
N GLU A 141 -2.49 23.66 9.43
CA GLU A 141 -2.73 24.58 8.32
C GLU A 141 -4.13 24.42 7.72
N GLN A 142 -4.66 23.21 7.66
CA GLN A 142 -6.03 22.97 7.19
C GLN A 142 -7.06 23.67 8.08
N PHE A 143 -6.86 23.67 9.41
CA PHE A 143 -7.72 24.41 10.32
C PHE A 143 -7.55 25.92 10.17
N VAL A 144 -6.32 26.43 10.04
CA VAL A 144 -6.06 27.86 9.78
C VAL A 144 -6.81 28.30 8.52
N ARG A 145 -6.64 27.57 7.41
CA ARG A 145 -7.28 27.89 6.13
C ARG A 145 -8.80 27.77 6.20
N ALA A 146 -9.36 26.78 6.89
CA ALA A 146 -10.81 26.62 6.91
C ALA A 146 -11.51 27.59 7.89
N VAL A 147 -10.95 27.79 9.07
CA VAL A 147 -11.61 28.50 10.18
C VAL A 147 -11.29 29.98 10.22
N LYS A 148 -10.07 30.36 9.80
CA LYS A 148 -9.54 31.70 10.05
C LYS A 148 -9.21 32.49 8.79
N SER A 149 -8.64 31.84 7.79
CA SER A 149 -8.19 32.47 6.55
C SER A 149 -8.62 31.63 5.34
N PRO A 150 -9.95 31.53 5.08
CA PRO A 150 -10.46 30.84 3.91
C PRO A 150 -10.01 31.54 2.63
N TYR A 151 -9.76 30.74 1.58
CA TYR A 151 -9.50 31.25 0.25
C TYR A 151 -10.61 32.23 -0.18
N ALA A 152 -10.25 33.21 -1.02
CA ALA A 152 -11.18 34.18 -1.55
C ALA A 152 -12.43 33.49 -2.13
N GLY A 153 -13.60 33.91 -1.65
CA GLY A 153 -14.90 33.34 -2.05
C GLY A 153 -15.44 32.22 -1.15
N ASN A 154 -14.67 31.73 -0.18
CA ASN A 154 -15.15 30.78 0.83
C ASN A 154 -15.44 31.49 2.15
N ASP A 155 -16.54 31.10 2.81
CA ASP A 155 -16.84 31.55 4.17
C ASP A 155 -15.97 30.83 5.19
N ALA A 156 -15.57 31.55 6.23
CA ALA A 156 -14.92 30.95 7.39
C ALA A 156 -15.88 29.94 8.04
N THR A 157 -15.37 28.78 8.40
CA THR A 157 -16.16 27.73 9.04
C THR A 157 -15.78 27.54 10.50
N THR A 158 -16.50 26.71 11.23
CA THR A 158 -16.15 26.33 12.60
C THR A 158 -15.29 25.07 12.59
N PRO A 159 -14.43 24.81 13.61
CA PRO A 159 -13.58 23.63 13.61
C PRO A 159 -14.32 22.31 13.35
N GLU A 160 -15.54 22.14 13.86
CA GLU A 160 -16.38 20.92 13.68
C GLU A 160 -16.76 20.64 12.23
N LYS A 161 -16.78 21.68 11.39
CA LYS A 161 -17.13 21.58 9.97
C LYS A 161 -15.91 21.34 9.08
N VAL A 162 -14.70 21.33 9.66
CA VAL A 162 -13.48 21.02 8.90
C VAL A 162 -13.45 19.54 8.56
N VAL A 163 -13.45 19.23 7.27
CA VAL A 163 -13.46 17.85 6.79
C VAL A 163 -12.04 17.30 6.76
N LEU A 164 -11.74 16.38 7.67
CA LEU A 164 -10.50 15.60 7.65
C LEU A 164 -10.79 14.22 7.01
N ALA A 165 -10.05 13.87 5.95
CA ALA A 165 -10.29 12.68 5.15
C ALA A 165 -9.13 11.67 5.29
N PRO A 166 -9.14 10.80 6.32
CA PRO A 166 -7.99 9.93 6.64
C PRO A 166 -7.57 9.03 5.48
N ASP A 167 -8.52 8.49 4.71
CA ASP A 167 -8.24 7.65 3.55
C ASP A 167 -7.50 8.40 2.43
N VAL A 168 -7.96 9.62 2.11
CA VAL A 168 -7.31 10.48 1.09
C VAL A 168 -5.93 10.92 1.57
N THR A 169 -5.81 11.30 2.84
CA THR A 169 -4.54 11.70 3.44
C THR A 169 -3.53 10.55 3.43
N ALA A 170 -3.94 9.34 3.79
CA ALA A 170 -3.09 8.16 3.74
C ALA A 170 -2.62 7.82 2.32
N ALA A 171 -3.53 7.88 1.34
CA ALA A 171 -3.19 7.65 -0.06
C ALA A 171 -2.18 8.68 -0.59
N GLN A 172 -2.36 9.96 -0.24
CA GLN A 172 -1.41 11.02 -0.60
C GLN A 172 -0.06 10.85 0.11
N ALA A 173 -0.05 10.49 1.40
CA ALA A 173 1.18 10.32 2.15
C ALA A 173 2.03 9.12 1.66
N LEU A 174 1.39 8.14 1.02
CA LEU A 174 2.06 6.97 0.45
C LEU A 174 2.12 7.00 -1.09
N ALA A 175 1.92 8.16 -1.72
CA ALA A 175 1.97 8.31 -3.18
C ALA A 175 3.35 7.89 -3.74
N GLY A 176 4.44 8.39 -3.17
CA GLY A 176 5.79 7.98 -3.54
C GLY A 176 6.04 6.48 -3.38
N ARG A 177 5.42 5.82 -2.37
CA ARG A 177 5.52 4.36 -2.24
C ARG A 177 4.82 3.64 -3.40
N SER A 178 3.68 4.16 -3.86
CA SER A 178 2.98 3.63 -5.05
C SER A 178 3.81 3.82 -6.30
N GLU A 179 4.45 4.98 -6.45
CA GLU A 179 5.35 5.23 -7.55
C GLU A 179 6.54 4.27 -7.53
N LEU A 180 7.23 4.15 -6.39
CA LEU A 180 8.33 3.21 -6.18
C LEU A 180 7.93 1.78 -6.51
N PHE A 181 6.77 1.32 -6.04
CA PHE A 181 6.29 -0.01 -6.35
C PHE A 181 6.03 -0.20 -7.85
N SER A 182 5.54 0.83 -8.55
CA SER A 182 5.34 0.80 -10.00
C SER A 182 6.65 0.65 -10.78
N MET A 183 7.78 1.12 -10.22
CA MET A 183 9.11 0.98 -10.82
C MET A 183 9.58 -0.49 -10.84
N LEU A 184 9.05 -1.33 -9.96
CA LEU A 184 9.33 -2.78 -9.91
C LEU A 184 8.47 -3.59 -10.90
N SER A 185 7.61 -2.91 -11.69
CA SER A 185 6.76 -3.55 -12.68
C SER A 185 7.50 -3.87 -13.97
N ALA A 186 7.01 -4.87 -14.72
CA ALA A 186 7.55 -5.23 -16.03
C ALA A 186 7.43 -4.10 -17.10
N ASN A 187 6.62 -3.08 -16.81
CA ASN A 187 6.34 -1.97 -17.71
C ASN A 187 7.03 -0.66 -17.29
N ALA A 188 7.77 -0.66 -16.18
CA ALA A 188 8.57 0.50 -15.79
C ALA A 188 9.55 0.85 -16.92
N ALA A 189 9.67 2.14 -17.20
CA ALA A 189 10.49 2.65 -18.29
C ALA A 189 11.26 3.87 -17.81
N PHE A 190 12.56 3.94 -18.09
CA PHE A 190 13.42 5.04 -17.69
C PHE A 190 14.03 5.70 -18.92
N LEU A 191 13.74 6.98 -19.11
CA LEU A 191 14.27 7.82 -20.16
C LEU A 191 15.80 7.81 -20.15
N LYS A 192 16.42 7.95 -18.96
CA LYS A 192 17.89 8.01 -18.84
C LYS A 192 18.58 6.73 -19.30
N ILE A 193 17.88 5.59 -19.24
CA ILE A 193 18.40 4.30 -19.70
C ILE A 193 18.12 4.14 -21.20
N ARG A 194 16.86 4.34 -21.60
CA ARG A 194 16.41 4.13 -22.99
C ARG A 194 17.09 5.05 -23.98
N ARG A 195 17.42 6.28 -23.59
CA ARG A 195 18.13 7.22 -24.46
C ARG A 195 19.56 6.79 -24.79
N ASN A 196 20.16 5.90 -23.99
CA ASN A 196 21.49 5.34 -24.25
C ASN A 196 21.44 4.13 -25.19
N VAL A 197 20.25 3.71 -25.62
CA VAL A 197 20.06 2.61 -26.56
C VAL A 197 19.65 3.19 -27.91
N PRO A 198 20.45 3.02 -28.98
CA PRO A 198 20.17 3.66 -30.28
C PRO A 198 18.79 3.32 -30.85
N TYR A 199 18.36 2.06 -30.70
CA TYR A 199 17.06 1.57 -31.15
C TYR A 199 16.52 0.51 -30.19
N ILE A 200 15.25 0.62 -29.81
CA ILE A 200 14.55 -0.39 -29.02
C ILE A 200 13.63 -1.18 -29.96
N THR A 201 13.89 -2.47 -30.08
CA THR A 201 13.18 -3.40 -30.96
C THR A 201 12.66 -4.59 -30.15
N ALA A 202 11.87 -5.45 -30.78
CA ALA A 202 11.42 -6.69 -30.16
C ALA A 202 12.60 -7.62 -29.79
N SER A 203 13.77 -7.49 -30.43
CA SER A 203 14.92 -8.36 -30.18
C SER A 203 15.79 -7.92 -29.00
N ASN A 204 15.67 -6.68 -28.51
CA ASN A 204 16.48 -6.18 -27.39
C ASN A 204 15.67 -5.57 -26.23
N ILE A 205 14.34 -5.47 -26.33
CA ILE A 205 13.50 -4.89 -25.27
C ILE A 205 13.70 -5.57 -23.91
N ASP A 206 13.97 -6.88 -23.90
CA ASP A 206 14.20 -7.62 -22.65
C ASP A 206 15.55 -7.28 -22.01
N ASP A 207 16.59 -6.98 -22.80
CA ASP A 207 17.87 -6.46 -22.27
C ASP A 207 17.70 -5.06 -21.68
N VAL A 208 16.93 -4.21 -22.35
CA VAL A 208 16.60 -2.87 -21.86
C VAL A 208 15.86 -2.96 -20.54
N ARG A 209 14.80 -3.80 -20.47
CA ARG A 209 14.04 -4.04 -19.24
C ARG A 209 14.93 -4.59 -18.11
N ARG A 210 15.84 -5.53 -18.40
CA ARG A 210 16.80 -6.01 -17.40
C ARG A 210 17.68 -4.88 -16.86
N THR A 211 18.13 -3.98 -17.72
CA THR A 211 18.92 -2.81 -17.33
C THR A 211 18.10 -1.85 -16.46
N GLU A 212 16.83 -1.61 -16.81
CA GLU A 212 15.89 -0.80 -16.02
C GLU A 212 15.65 -1.39 -14.63
N GLN A 213 15.42 -2.71 -14.55
CA GLN A 213 15.23 -3.40 -13.27
C GLN A 213 16.51 -3.45 -12.42
N ALA A 214 17.67 -3.64 -13.05
CA ALA A 214 18.96 -3.58 -12.36
C ALA A 214 19.17 -2.19 -11.74
N PHE A 215 18.91 -1.12 -12.50
CA PHE A 215 18.98 0.25 -12.00
C PHE A 215 18.12 0.46 -10.75
N VAL A 216 16.83 0.09 -10.77
CA VAL A 216 15.95 0.26 -9.61
C VAL A 216 16.46 -0.52 -8.40
N ALA A 217 16.91 -1.76 -8.61
CA ALA A 217 17.37 -2.58 -7.51
C ALA A 217 18.72 -2.14 -6.94
N ASP A 218 19.63 -1.63 -7.76
CA ASP A 218 20.90 -1.06 -7.31
C ASP A 218 20.67 0.25 -6.53
N GLU A 219 19.72 1.08 -6.96
CA GLU A 219 19.29 2.27 -6.21
C GLU A 219 18.65 1.90 -4.87
N LEU A 220 17.77 0.90 -4.84
CA LEU A 220 17.19 0.40 -3.59
C LEU A 220 18.29 -0.08 -2.64
N GLU A 221 19.28 -0.83 -3.13
CA GLU A 221 20.41 -1.29 -2.30
C GLU A 221 21.22 -0.10 -1.75
N ARG A 222 21.57 0.87 -2.61
CA ARG A 222 22.26 2.11 -2.22
C ARG A 222 21.50 2.87 -1.12
N LEU A 223 20.18 2.85 -1.15
CA LEU A 223 19.31 3.59 -0.24
C LEU A 223 18.94 2.82 1.04
N GLY A 224 19.46 1.61 1.23
CA GLY A 224 19.27 0.79 2.44
C GLY A 224 18.38 -0.44 2.27
N GLY A 225 18.14 -0.85 1.03
CA GLY A 225 17.46 -2.10 0.67
C GLY A 225 15.93 -2.04 0.67
N TYR A 226 15.32 -3.14 0.24
CA TYR A 226 13.87 -3.30 0.13
C TYR A 226 13.15 -3.16 1.48
N GLU A 227 13.76 -3.61 2.57
CA GLU A 227 13.16 -3.52 3.91
C GLU A 227 12.96 -2.09 4.37
N LYS A 228 13.94 -1.21 4.10
CA LYS A 228 13.82 0.22 4.39
C LYS A 228 12.82 0.88 3.44
N ALA A 229 12.92 0.57 2.15
CA ALA A 229 12.07 1.15 1.12
C ALA A 229 10.57 0.85 1.33
N PHE A 230 10.26 -0.35 1.80
CA PHE A 230 8.90 -0.81 2.11
C PHE A 230 8.72 -1.07 3.60
N ALA A 231 9.38 -0.27 4.45
CA ALA A 231 9.23 -0.37 5.89
C ALA A 231 7.74 -0.22 6.28
N ALA A 232 7.30 -1.02 7.25
CA ALA A 232 5.97 -0.84 7.82
C ALA A 232 5.90 0.55 8.47
N ILE A 233 4.75 1.21 8.32
CA ILE A 233 4.49 2.43 9.09
C ILE A 233 4.53 2.05 10.58
N PRO A 234 5.27 2.78 11.43
CA PRO A 234 5.31 2.51 12.86
C PRO A 234 3.90 2.45 13.45
N ALA A 235 3.64 1.46 14.31
CA ALA A 235 2.30 1.23 14.86
C ALA A 235 1.79 2.39 15.74
N ASP A 236 2.71 3.20 16.26
CA ASP A 236 2.53 4.39 17.08
C ASP A 236 2.65 5.71 16.29
N TYR A 237 2.90 5.66 14.97
CA TYR A 237 3.08 6.87 14.14
C TYR A 237 1.94 7.88 14.32
N ALA A 238 0.69 7.40 14.33
CA ALA A 238 -0.48 8.28 14.48
C ALA A 238 -0.51 9.00 15.84
N ASP A 239 -0.08 8.34 16.90
CA ASP A 239 0.01 8.95 18.23
C ASP A 239 1.16 9.98 18.26
N VAL A 240 2.33 9.63 17.73
CA VAL A 240 3.49 10.55 17.61
C VAL A 240 3.15 11.79 16.78
N ALA A 241 2.47 11.61 15.65
CA ALA A 241 2.05 12.70 14.77
C ALA A 241 1.00 13.60 15.45
N PHE A 242 0.06 13.01 16.21
CA PHE A 242 -0.88 13.77 17.02
C PHE A 242 -0.18 14.58 18.12
N ASP A 243 0.78 13.99 18.82
CA ASP A 243 1.54 14.69 19.87
C ASP A 243 2.35 15.85 19.27
N LYS A 244 2.95 15.67 18.09
CA LYS A 244 3.61 16.75 17.33
C LYS A 244 2.63 17.86 16.98
N LEU A 245 1.41 17.54 16.53
CA LEU A 245 0.36 18.54 16.30
C LEU A 245 0.01 19.29 17.59
N VAL A 246 -0.20 18.59 18.71
CA VAL A 246 -0.53 19.23 19.99
C VAL A 246 0.58 20.18 20.43
N ALA A 247 1.85 19.78 20.27
CA ALA A 247 3.00 20.64 20.54
C ALA A 247 3.01 21.88 19.64
N LEU A 248 2.72 21.75 18.34
CA LEU A 248 2.61 22.87 17.40
C LEU A 248 1.49 23.85 17.79
N LEU A 249 0.33 23.35 18.22
CA LEU A 249 -0.78 24.19 18.66
C LEU A 249 -0.48 24.90 20.00
N ASN A 250 0.32 24.28 20.87
CA ASN A 250 0.71 24.83 22.17
C ASN A 250 1.90 25.79 22.10
N SER A 251 2.72 25.74 21.04
CA SER A 251 3.90 26.59 20.90
C SER A 251 3.56 28.08 20.69
N GLY A 252 2.29 28.39 20.42
CA GLY A 252 1.83 29.73 20.06
C GLY A 252 1.95 30.04 18.57
N GLN A 253 2.73 29.27 17.80
CA GLN A 253 2.89 29.48 16.35
C GLN A 253 1.56 29.42 15.58
N TYR A 254 0.65 28.58 16.05
CA TYR A 254 -0.70 28.42 15.49
C TYR A 254 -1.79 29.07 16.33
N ALA A 255 -1.47 29.72 17.47
CA ALA A 255 -2.47 30.41 18.28
C ALA A 255 -2.97 31.69 17.60
N GLY A 256 -2.12 32.35 16.83
CA GLY A 256 -2.47 33.47 15.98
C GLY A 256 -1.33 33.83 15.02
N GLY A 257 -1.64 34.57 13.98
CA GLY A 257 -0.68 34.90 12.93
C GLY A 257 -1.30 35.66 11.79
N THR A 258 -0.63 35.65 10.64
CA THR A 258 -1.13 36.21 9.39
C THR A 258 -1.41 35.05 8.44
N GLY A 259 -2.67 34.93 8.01
CA GLY A 259 -3.08 33.92 7.04
C GLY A 259 -2.50 34.17 5.64
N PRO A 260 -2.61 33.19 4.73
CA PRO A 260 -2.12 33.31 3.36
C PRO A 260 -2.73 34.48 2.55
N ASP A 261 -3.88 35.01 2.98
CA ASP A 261 -4.51 36.20 2.40
C ASP A 261 -4.08 37.52 3.06
N GLY A 262 -3.10 37.48 3.97
CA GLY A 262 -2.63 38.65 4.71
C GLY A 262 -3.51 39.05 5.90
N ARG A 263 -4.63 38.36 6.17
CA ARG A 263 -5.49 38.68 7.32
C ARG A 263 -4.89 38.12 8.61
N LYS A 264 -4.92 38.92 9.67
CA LYS A 264 -4.55 38.44 11.01
C LYS A 264 -5.61 37.47 11.52
N PHE A 265 -5.19 36.44 12.22
CA PHE A 265 -6.08 35.51 12.90
C PHE A 265 -5.62 35.19 14.31
N GLU A 266 -6.56 34.71 15.11
CA GLU A 266 -6.33 34.17 16.44
C GLU A 266 -7.36 33.07 16.71
N PHE A 267 -6.92 31.93 17.25
CA PHE A 267 -7.80 30.89 17.75
C PHE A 267 -8.05 31.10 19.24
N SER A 268 -9.32 31.00 19.63
CA SER A 268 -9.71 30.90 21.02
C SER A 268 -9.24 29.57 21.63
N ALA A 269 -9.11 29.54 22.96
CA ALA A 269 -8.79 28.30 23.68
C ALA A 269 -9.83 27.19 23.44
N ALA A 270 -11.11 27.56 23.26
CA ALA A 270 -12.19 26.63 22.94
C ALA A 270 -12.00 25.99 21.55
N GLU A 271 -11.66 26.80 20.54
CA GLU A 271 -11.37 26.29 19.19
C GLU A 271 -10.13 25.38 19.21
N LEU A 272 -9.05 25.76 19.91
CA LEU A 272 -7.86 24.91 20.01
C LEU A 272 -8.15 23.57 20.71
N SER A 273 -8.98 23.58 21.75
CA SER A 273 -9.41 22.34 22.43
C SER A 273 -10.19 21.43 21.46
N GLN A 274 -11.07 22.02 20.66
CA GLN A 274 -11.86 21.29 19.69
C GLN A 274 -11.03 20.75 18.53
N ILE A 275 -10.08 21.54 18.00
CA ILE A 275 -9.13 21.12 16.97
C ILE A 275 -8.37 19.88 17.44
N LYS A 276 -7.87 19.88 18.68
CA LYS A 276 -7.16 18.72 19.26
C LYS A 276 -8.08 17.49 19.34
N SER A 277 -9.33 17.65 19.77
CA SER A 277 -10.29 16.53 19.83
C SER A 277 -10.58 15.93 18.45
N LEU A 278 -10.85 16.77 17.45
CA LEU A 278 -11.11 16.33 16.07
C LEU A 278 -9.88 15.68 15.45
N ALA A 279 -8.70 16.27 15.66
CA ALA A 279 -7.44 15.72 15.17
C ALA A 279 -7.14 14.36 15.80
N ARG A 280 -7.43 14.15 17.10
CA ARG A 280 -7.27 12.83 17.73
C ARG A 280 -8.10 11.77 17.00
N SER A 281 -9.39 12.04 16.80
CA SER A 281 -10.29 11.12 16.07
C SER A 281 -9.80 10.87 14.64
N PHE A 282 -9.26 11.90 13.99
CA PHE A 282 -8.66 11.78 12.67
C PHE A 282 -7.42 10.86 12.67
N PHE A 283 -6.45 11.09 13.56
CA PHE A 283 -5.23 10.28 13.62
C PHE A 283 -5.52 8.82 14.01
N ASP A 284 -6.48 8.57 14.90
CA ASP A 284 -6.94 7.21 15.22
C ASP A 284 -7.47 6.47 13.98
N LYS A 285 -8.23 7.17 13.11
CA LYS A 285 -8.71 6.61 11.82
C LYS A 285 -7.58 6.53 10.78
N LEU A 286 -6.67 7.50 10.77
CA LEU A 286 -5.54 7.56 9.86
C LEU A 286 -4.62 6.34 10.02
N LYS A 287 -4.45 5.83 11.24
CA LYS A 287 -3.70 4.59 11.51
C LYS A 287 -4.16 3.42 10.63
N VAL A 288 -5.46 3.17 10.57
CA VAL A 288 -6.03 2.10 9.74
C VAL A 288 -5.92 2.47 8.26
N ALA A 289 -6.17 3.73 7.90
CA ALA A 289 -6.09 4.21 6.53
C ALA A 289 -4.68 4.06 5.93
N LEU A 290 -3.61 4.33 6.71
CA LEU A 290 -2.21 4.15 6.30
C LEU A 290 -1.89 2.69 6.03
N VAL A 291 -2.36 1.76 6.87
CA VAL A 291 -2.21 0.32 6.63
C VAL A 291 -2.94 -0.09 5.35
N LYS A 292 -4.17 0.38 5.14
CA LYS A 292 -4.92 0.11 3.90
C LYS A 292 -4.22 0.65 2.66
N ALA A 293 -3.70 1.88 2.71
CA ALA A 293 -2.97 2.48 1.61
C ALA A 293 -1.64 1.76 1.32
N ASP A 294 -0.90 1.31 2.34
CA ASP A 294 0.30 0.48 2.18
C ASP A 294 -0.04 -0.85 1.52
N LEU A 295 -1.05 -1.56 2.03
CA LEU A 295 -1.49 -2.82 1.45
C LEU A 295 -2.02 -2.64 0.03
N SER A 296 -2.76 -1.56 -0.26
CA SER A 296 -3.22 -1.24 -1.61
C SER A 296 -2.04 -1.03 -2.56
N THR A 297 -1.04 -0.27 -2.12
CA THR A 297 0.20 0.01 -2.86
C THR A 297 0.97 -1.28 -3.16
N LEU A 298 1.29 -2.06 -2.12
CA LEU A 298 1.96 -3.35 -2.26
C LEU A 298 1.10 -4.34 -3.06
N SER A 299 -0.21 -4.10 -3.10
CA SER A 299 -1.11 -4.86 -3.95
C SER A 299 -1.14 -4.39 -5.42
N GLY A 300 -0.32 -3.42 -5.83
CA GLY A 300 -0.33 -2.87 -7.19
C GLY A 300 -1.66 -2.19 -7.55
N GLY A 301 -2.46 -1.86 -6.54
CA GLY A 301 -3.71 -1.12 -6.66
C GLY A 301 -3.45 0.37 -6.55
N ASN A 302 -4.44 1.18 -6.94
CA ASN A 302 -4.36 2.62 -6.74
C ASN A 302 -4.92 2.97 -5.34
N PRO A 303 -4.11 3.48 -4.41
CA PRO A 303 -4.56 3.81 -3.06
C PRO A 303 -5.59 4.95 -3.03
N THR A 304 -5.72 5.75 -4.10
CA THR A 304 -6.74 6.82 -4.18
C THR A 304 -8.15 6.29 -4.50
N LEU A 305 -8.26 5.03 -4.94
CA LEU A 305 -9.52 4.39 -5.34
C LEU A 305 -9.98 3.34 -4.33
N LEU A 306 -9.92 3.63 -3.02
CA LEU A 306 -10.40 2.76 -1.91
C LEU A 306 -11.90 2.39 -1.96
N LYS A 307 -12.56 2.50 -3.11
CA LYS A 307 -13.82 1.80 -3.36
C LYS A 307 -13.51 0.29 -3.42
N PRO A 308 -14.25 -0.56 -2.70
CA PRO A 308 -14.19 -2.01 -2.89
C PRO A 308 -14.66 -2.30 -4.32
N ALA A 309 -13.71 -2.42 -5.24
CA ALA A 309 -14.03 -2.65 -6.64
C ALA A 309 -14.54 -4.09 -6.80
N ALA A 310 -15.75 -4.24 -7.33
CA ALA A 310 -16.34 -5.54 -7.71
C ALA A 310 -15.49 -6.30 -8.76
N SER A 311 -14.51 -5.61 -9.35
CA SER A 311 -13.42 -6.18 -10.13
C SER A 311 -12.13 -5.57 -9.64
N ALA A 312 -11.20 -6.38 -9.11
CA ALA A 312 -9.85 -5.91 -8.80
C ALA A 312 -9.32 -5.14 -10.03
N PRO A 313 -8.73 -3.93 -9.86
CA PRO A 313 -8.03 -3.30 -10.97
C PRO A 313 -7.06 -4.32 -11.57
N LYS A 314 -6.88 -4.31 -12.89
CA LYS A 314 -5.81 -5.08 -13.54
C LYS A 314 -4.50 -4.58 -12.94
N GLY A 315 -4.09 -5.21 -11.83
CA GLY A 315 -3.06 -4.70 -10.95
C GLY A 315 -1.74 -4.63 -11.69
N VAL A 316 -0.82 -3.84 -11.14
CA VAL A 316 0.57 -3.85 -11.60
C VAL A 316 1.10 -5.28 -11.46
N LYS A 317 1.38 -5.92 -12.60
CA LYS A 317 2.11 -7.18 -12.61
C LYS A 317 3.58 -6.90 -12.31
N LEU A 318 4.07 -7.53 -11.25
CA LEU A 318 5.49 -7.51 -10.92
C LEU A 318 6.27 -8.17 -12.05
N ALA A 319 7.46 -7.63 -12.32
CA ALA A 319 8.37 -8.28 -13.25
C ALA A 319 8.74 -9.68 -12.73
N ASP A 320 8.70 -10.67 -13.62
CA ASP A 320 9.25 -12.00 -13.32
C ASP A 320 10.79 -11.92 -13.35
N PHE A 321 11.36 -11.56 -12.21
CA PHE A 321 12.79 -11.35 -12.05
C PHE A 321 13.24 -11.71 -10.64
N GLU A 322 14.43 -12.30 -10.50
CA GLU A 322 14.96 -12.77 -9.21
C GLU A 322 14.89 -11.72 -8.10
N ARG A 323 15.12 -10.43 -8.43
CA ARG A 323 15.10 -9.37 -7.42
C ARG A 323 13.69 -8.99 -6.94
N THR A 324 12.61 -9.26 -7.70
CA THR A 324 11.24 -9.03 -7.20
C THR A 324 10.84 -10.04 -6.12
N TYR A 325 11.53 -11.18 -6.01
CA TYR A 325 11.37 -12.13 -4.90
C TYR A 325 11.83 -11.55 -3.56
N LYS A 326 12.65 -10.48 -3.55
CA LYS A 326 13.00 -9.75 -2.31
C LYS A 326 11.78 -9.10 -1.63
N LEU A 327 10.64 -8.98 -2.32
CA LEU A 327 9.38 -8.53 -1.71
C LEU A 327 8.65 -9.62 -0.92
N VAL A 328 8.94 -10.91 -1.16
CA VAL A 328 8.24 -12.02 -0.51
C VAL A 328 8.35 -11.96 1.02
N PRO A 329 9.55 -11.76 1.62
CA PRO A 329 9.66 -11.60 3.07
C PRO A 329 8.88 -10.39 3.63
N ILE A 330 8.80 -9.29 2.87
CA ILE A 330 8.01 -8.12 3.24
C ILE A 330 6.52 -8.49 3.27
N PHE A 331 6.03 -9.21 2.27
CA PHE A 331 4.64 -9.66 2.19
C PHE A 331 4.32 -10.67 3.29
N GLU A 332 5.18 -11.65 3.54
CA GLU A 332 5.05 -12.57 4.67
C GLU A 332 4.93 -11.82 6.01
N LYS A 333 5.79 -10.82 6.22
CA LYS A 333 5.73 -9.99 7.43
C LYS A 333 4.38 -9.27 7.52
N ARG A 334 3.87 -8.69 6.42
CA ARG A 334 2.54 -8.04 6.37
C ARG A 334 1.41 -9.03 6.66
N LEU A 335 1.48 -10.25 6.16
CA LEU A 335 0.52 -11.29 6.51
C LEU A 335 0.58 -11.61 8.01
N SER A 336 1.78 -11.76 8.57
CA SER A 336 1.92 -12.03 10.00
C SER A 336 1.34 -10.88 10.85
N ASP A 337 1.70 -9.65 10.53
CA ASP A 337 1.31 -8.45 11.28
C ASP A 337 -0.17 -8.12 11.13
N TYR A 338 -0.77 -8.39 9.96
CA TYR A 338 -2.11 -7.91 9.65
C TYR A 338 -3.17 -8.99 9.48
N VAL A 339 -2.82 -10.22 9.09
CA VAL A 339 -3.79 -11.33 8.97
C VAL A 339 -3.90 -12.12 10.27
N PHE A 340 -2.76 -12.37 10.90
CA PHE A 340 -2.62 -13.34 12.00
C PHE A 340 -2.39 -12.70 13.37
N ALA A 341 -2.18 -11.39 13.45
CA ALA A 341 -2.07 -10.70 14.74
C ALA A 341 -3.38 -10.81 15.52
N ILE A 342 -3.27 -11.16 16.80
CA ILE A 342 -4.37 -11.34 17.73
C ILE A 342 -4.27 -10.31 18.86
N GLU A 343 -5.40 -9.80 19.34
CA GLU A 343 -5.42 -8.94 20.52
C GLU A 343 -5.33 -9.83 21.77
N GLU A 344 -4.19 -9.79 22.46
CA GLU A 344 -3.98 -10.58 23.67
C GLU A 344 -5.07 -10.28 24.73
N GLY A 345 -5.61 -11.33 25.33
CA GLY A 345 -6.61 -11.25 26.40
C GLY A 345 -8.02 -10.85 25.96
N LYS A 346 -8.30 -10.78 24.64
CA LYS A 346 -9.62 -10.41 24.11
C LYS A 346 -10.25 -11.54 23.30
N ASP A 347 -10.28 -12.73 23.88
CA ASP A 347 -10.91 -13.88 23.23
C ASP A 347 -12.44 -13.75 23.20
N VAL A 348 -13.03 -14.24 22.11
CA VAL A 348 -14.47 -14.44 21.97
C VAL A 348 -14.79 -15.84 22.49
N VAL A 349 -15.46 -15.89 23.63
CA VAL A 349 -15.91 -17.15 24.25
C VAL A 349 -17.37 -17.41 23.87
N ALA A 350 -17.65 -18.62 23.38
CA ALA A 350 -19.01 -19.03 23.04
C ALA A 350 -19.21 -20.52 23.34
N ASP A 351 -20.34 -20.85 23.97
CA ASP A 351 -20.75 -22.24 24.15
C ASP A 351 -21.48 -22.74 22.91
N VAL A 352 -21.07 -23.90 22.41
CA VAL A 352 -21.67 -24.54 21.23
C VAL A 352 -22.10 -25.94 21.61
N GLU A 353 -23.32 -26.32 21.23
CA GLU A 353 -23.76 -27.70 21.31
C GLU A 353 -23.33 -28.42 20.04
N ILE A 354 -22.51 -29.46 20.20
CA ILE A 354 -22.09 -30.31 19.09
C ILE A 354 -22.63 -31.73 19.28
N PRO A 355 -22.90 -32.45 18.19
CA PRO A 355 -23.13 -33.89 18.26
C PRO A 355 -22.00 -34.55 19.07
N ALA A 356 -22.37 -35.32 20.08
CA ALA A 356 -21.42 -36.20 20.73
C ALA A 356 -20.89 -37.17 19.67
N PRO A 357 -19.59 -37.50 19.70
CA PRO A 357 -19.06 -38.52 18.79
C PRO A 357 -19.92 -39.78 18.93
N PRO A 358 -20.30 -40.43 17.81
CA PRO A 358 -21.13 -41.62 17.87
C PRO A 358 -20.48 -42.59 18.85
N ALA A 359 -21.23 -42.99 19.87
CA ALA A 359 -20.77 -44.00 20.82
C ALA A 359 -20.23 -45.17 19.99
N ALA A 360 -18.97 -45.54 20.20
CA ALA A 360 -18.20 -46.45 19.34
C ALA A 360 -19.14 -47.50 18.75
N ALA A 361 -19.39 -47.41 17.43
CA ALA A 361 -20.51 -48.05 16.77
C ALA A 361 -20.66 -49.46 17.33
N ALA A 362 -21.78 -49.72 18.02
CA ALA A 362 -22.05 -51.02 18.58
C ALA A 362 -21.76 -52.03 17.47
N LYS A 363 -20.75 -52.90 17.68
CA LYS A 363 -20.28 -53.82 16.65
C LYS A 363 -21.51 -54.44 16.03
N PHE A 364 -21.66 -54.34 14.72
CA PHE A 364 -22.80 -54.91 14.01
C PHE A 364 -22.84 -56.40 14.34
N THR A 365 -23.67 -56.76 15.31
CA THR A 365 -24.03 -58.14 15.58
C THR A 365 -25.04 -58.43 14.50
N GLY A 366 -24.58 -59.01 13.39
CA GLY A 366 -25.49 -59.43 12.32
C GLY A 366 -26.65 -60.26 12.88
N PRO A 367 -27.75 -60.38 12.12
CA PRO A 367 -28.93 -61.10 12.59
C PRO A 367 -28.51 -62.46 13.14
N ALA A 368 -28.90 -62.75 14.39
CA ALA A 368 -28.58 -63.99 15.06
C ALA A 368 -29.20 -65.16 14.26
N SER A 369 -28.37 -65.81 13.44
CA SER A 369 -28.69 -66.90 12.52
C SER A 369 -29.65 -66.56 11.37
N LEU A 370 -29.13 -66.60 10.14
CA LEU A 370 -29.93 -66.84 8.95
C LEU A 370 -30.19 -68.35 8.88
N THR A 371 -31.45 -68.78 8.89
CA THR A 371 -31.80 -70.20 8.67
C THR A 371 -31.42 -70.60 7.24
N PRO A 372 -30.64 -71.69 7.02
CA PRO A 372 -30.04 -72.03 5.71
C PRO A 372 -31.03 -72.38 4.59
N THR A 373 -32.32 -72.49 4.89
CA THR A 373 -33.34 -73.03 3.97
C THR A 373 -34.08 -71.97 3.16
N ALA A 374 -33.83 -70.67 3.40
CA ALA A 374 -34.43 -69.61 2.61
C ALA A 374 -33.67 -69.37 1.29
N PRO A 375 -34.35 -69.10 0.15
CA PRO A 375 -33.71 -68.71 -1.11
C PRO A 375 -32.77 -67.51 -0.91
N LEU A 376 -31.66 -67.45 -1.65
CA LEU A 376 -30.64 -66.41 -1.53
C LEU A 376 -31.24 -64.99 -1.63
N ASP A 377 -32.22 -64.80 -2.51
CA ASP A 377 -32.89 -63.52 -2.73
C ASP A 377 -33.73 -63.09 -1.50
N ALA A 378 -34.32 -64.04 -0.77
CA ALA A 378 -35.06 -63.75 0.46
C ALA A 378 -34.12 -63.39 1.62
N GLN A 379 -32.93 -64.01 1.69
CA GLN A 379 -31.90 -63.65 2.67
C GLN A 379 -31.32 -62.26 2.39
N ALA A 380 -31.09 -61.93 1.11
CA ALA A 380 -30.62 -60.61 0.69
C ALA A 380 -31.67 -59.51 0.96
N ALA A 381 -32.94 -59.77 0.68
CA ALA A 381 -34.04 -58.85 0.99
C ALA A 381 -34.20 -58.62 2.50
N ALA A 382 -34.09 -59.67 3.32
CA ALA A 382 -34.15 -59.56 4.78
C ALA A 382 -32.96 -58.77 5.34
N LEU A 383 -31.75 -58.97 4.81
CA LEU A 383 -30.57 -58.21 5.20
C LEU A 383 -30.69 -56.73 4.80
N LEU A 384 -31.18 -56.44 3.59
CA LEU A 384 -31.42 -55.07 3.14
C LEU A 384 -32.49 -54.37 3.99
N ALA A 385 -33.60 -55.05 4.27
CA ALA A 385 -34.67 -54.51 5.12
C ALA A 385 -34.20 -54.27 6.57
N ALA A 386 -33.41 -55.19 7.14
CA ALA A 386 -32.81 -55.00 8.46
C ALA A 386 -31.82 -53.83 8.48
N THR A 387 -31.02 -53.67 7.41
CA THR A 387 -30.09 -52.55 7.26
C THR A 387 -30.84 -51.21 7.12
N GLN A 388 -31.92 -51.19 6.34
CA GLN A 388 -32.78 -50.01 6.17
C GLN A 388 -33.52 -49.65 7.47
N ALA A 389 -34.05 -50.65 8.19
CA ALA A 389 -34.70 -50.43 9.48
C ALA A 389 -33.71 -49.92 10.54
N GLN A 390 -32.49 -50.45 10.58
CA GLN A 390 -31.43 -49.91 11.44
C GLN A 390 -31.01 -48.50 11.04
N ALA A 391 -30.91 -48.20 9.74
CA ALA A 391 -30.61 -46.85 9.27
C ALA A 391 -31.72 -45.86 9.63
N GLN A 392 -32.99 -46.23 9.49
CA GLN A 392 -34.13 -45.41 9.90
C GLN A 392 -34.21 -45.23 11.42
N ALA A 393 -33.95 -46.27 12.21
CA ALA A 393 -33.89 -46.18 13.67
C ALA A 393 -32.72 -45.30 14.14
N ALA A 394 -31.57 -45.37 13.45
CA ALA A 394 -30.43 -44.49 13.71
C ALA A 394 -30.74 -43.02 13.37
N LEU A 395 -31.51 -42.76 12.31
CA LEU A 395 -31.98 -41.41 11.96
C LEU A 395 -33.04 -40.86 12.93
N ALA A 396 -33.82 -41.74 13.58
CA ALA A 396 -34.89 -41.34 14.51
C ALA A 396 -34.40 -41.08 15.94
N THR A 397 -33.20 -41.54 16.30
CA THR A 397 -32.65 -41.33 17.64
C THR A 397 -32.04 -39.92 17.71
N PRO A 398 -32.48 -39.04 18.63
CA PRO A 398 -31.85 -37.73 18.80
C PRO A 398 -30.36 -37.93 19.03
N VAL A 399 -29.53 -37.33 18.18
CA VAL A 399 -28.08 -37.42 18.34
C VAL A 399 -27.74 -36.72 19.66
N PRO A 400 -27.17 -37.42 20.66
CA PRO A 400 -26.84 -36.79 21.93
C PRO A 400 -25.91 -35.61 21.65
N THR A 401 -26.22 -34.43 22.19
CA THR A 401 -25.35 -33.26 22.07
C THR A 401 -24.47 -33.13 23.31
N ARG A 402 -23.28 -32.56 23.14
CA ARG A 402 -22.43 -32.10 24.23
C ARG A 402 -22.15 -30.62 24.06
N ARG A 403 -22.15 -29.88 25.16
CA ARG A 403 -21.73 -28.48 25.16
C ARG A 403 -20.21 -28.40 25.17
N VAL A 404 -19.66 -27.60 24.27
CA VAL A 404 -18.23 -27.29 24.18
C VAL A 404 -18.08 -25.78 24.21
N THR A 405 -17.27 -25.29 25.14
CA THR A 405 -16.87 -23.88 25.17
C THR A 405 -15.76 -23.68 24.13
N ILE A 406 -16.03 -22.82 23.16
CA ILE A 406 -15.09 -22.42 22.12
C ILE A 406 -14.50 -21.08 22.50
N THR A 407 -13.17 -20.97 22.45
CA THR A 407 -12.42 -19.74 22.70
C THR A 407 -11.74 -19.33 21.40
N LEU A 408 -12.23 -18.26 20.77
CA LEU A 408 -11.73 -17.76 19.50
C LEU A 408 -10.89 -16.51 19.72
N PRO A 409 -9.67 -16.43 19.18
CA PRO A 409 -8.88 -15.22 19.29
C PRO A 409 -9.51 -14.08 18.50
N LYS A 410 -9.57 -12.89 19.09
CA LYS A 410 -9.93 -11.68 18.35
C LYS A 410 -8.73 -11.19 17.55
N PHE A 411 -8.91 -11.02 16.25
CA PHE A 411 -7.86 -10.47 15.39
C PHE A 411 -7.64 -8.98 15.69
N ALA A 412 -6.38 -8.54 15.65
CA ALA A 412 -5.97 -7.16 15.90
C ALA A 412 -6.34 -6.19 14.78
N GLN A 413 -6.62 -6.71 13.58
CA GLN A 413 -6.98 -5.92 12.41
C GLN A 413 -8.40 -6.23 11.94
N PRO A 414 -9.10 -5.23 11.38
CA PRO A 414 -10.41 -5.44 10.77
C PRO A 414 -10.32 -6.39 9.57
N LEU A 415 -11.41 -7.11 9.28
CA LEU A 415 -11.51 -8.06 8.17
C LEU A 415 -11.01 -7.50 6.84
N GLU A 416 -11.35 -6.25 6.52
CA GLU A 416 -10.93 -5.61 5.26
C GLU A 416 -9.40 -5.58 5.11
N VAL A 417 -8.68 -5.16 6.16
CA VAL A 417 -7.21 -5.13 6.19
C VAL A 417 -6.63 -6.54 6.04
N ARG A 418 -7.24 -7.54 6.71
CA ARG A 418 -6.83 -8.95 6.62
C ARG A 418 -6.97 -9.49 5.19
N ILE A 419 -8.08 -9.19 4.51
CA ILE A 419 -8.31 -9.58 3.11
C ILE A 419 -7.28 -8.90 2.20
N MET A 420 -7.03 -7.59 2.38
CA MET A 420 -6.02 -6.87 1.59
C MET A 420 -4.62 -7.46 1.77
N ALA A 421 -4.22 -7.79 3.00
CA ALA A 421 -2.94 -8.39 3.30
C ALA A 421 -2.80 -9.80 2.71
N ALA A 422 -3.84 -10.64 2.81
CA ALA A 422 -3.87 -11.94 2.15
C ALA A 422 -3.75 -11.82 0.62
N GLY A 423 -4.30 -10.75 0.04
CA GLY A 423 -4.23 -10.44 -1.38
C GLY A 423 -2.81 -10.20 -1.92
N LEU A 424 -1.82 -9.91 -1.05
CA LEU A 424 -0.42 -9.69 -1.46
C LEU A 424 0.22 -10.94 -2.07
N LEU A 425 -0.22 -12.14 -1.68
CA LEU A 425 0.35 -13.40 -2.17
C LEU A 425 -0.42 -14.03 -3.33
N ARG A 426 -1.37 -13.32 -3.95
CA ARG A 426 -2.15 -13.85 -5.09
C ARG A 426 -1.26 -14.29 -6.25
N ALA A 427 -1.68 -15.35 -6.96
CA ALA A 427 -0.90 -15.94 -8.04
C ALA A 427 -0.80 -15.06 -9.30
N ASP A 428 -1.79 -14.22 -9.56
CA ASP A 428 -1.86 -13.37 -10.76
C ASP A 428 -1.05 -12.06 -10.66
N ARG A 429 -0.15 -11.98 -9.67
CA ARG A 429 0.61 -10.79 -9.31
C ARG A 429 1.97 -10.67 -9.94
N SER A 430 2.52 -11.80 -10.35
CA SER A 430 3.78 -11.90 -11.08
C SER A 430 3.51 -12.59 -12.41
N ASP A 431 4.38 -12.37 -13.38
CA ASP A 431 4.40 -13.21 -14.58
C ASP A 431 4.95 -14.62 -14.28
N ALA A 432 5.59 -14.83 -13.12
CA ALA A 432 5.98 -16.15 -12.61
C ALA A 432 4.85 -16.83 -11.82
N ALA A 433 4.60 -18.11 -12.13
CA ALA A 433 3.55 -18.91 -11.50
C ALA A 433 3.88 -19.34 -10.05
N ASP A 434 5.17 -19.46 -9.73
CA ASP A 434 5.71 -19.97 -8.48
C ASP A 434 6.00 -18.87 -7.44
N TRP A 435 6.03 -17.60 -7.87
CA TRP A 435 6.55 -16.47 -7.10
C TRP A 435 6.08 -16.34 -5.64
N ALA A 436 4.85 -16.72 -5.31
CA ALA A 436 4.35 -16.74 -3.93
C ALA A 436 3.67 -18.07 -3.54
N PHE A 437 3.89 -19.15 -4.30
CA PHE A 437 3.17 -20.42 -4.11
C PHE A 437 3.42 -21.05 -2.74
N VAL A 438 4.69 -21.15 -2.33
CA VAL A 438 5.08 -21.75 -1.05
C VAL A 438 4.48 -20.98 0.13
N GLU A 439 4.52 -19.65 0.06
CA GLU A 439 4.04 -18.80 1.15
C GLU A 439 2.52 -18.78 1.26
N ARG A 440 1.79 -18.86 0.15
CA ARG A 440 0.34 -19.09 0.18
C ARG A 440 0.00 -20.39 0.90
N ALA A 441 0.70 -21.48 0.58
CA ALA A 441 0.47 -22.78 1.20
C ALA A 441 0.75 -22.74 2.71
N ARG A 442 1.84 -22.09 3.12
CA ARG A 442 2.17 -21.87 4.54
C ARG A 442 1.14 -21.01 5.26
N ALA A 443 0.72 -19.89 4.67
CA ALA A 443 -0.29 -19.00 5.24
C ALA A 443 -1.64 -19.72 5.41
N LYS A 444 -2.06 -20.49 4.40
CA LYS A 444 -3.28 -21.32 4.47
C LYS A 444 -3.18 -22.35 5.59
N LYS A 445 -2.07 -23.07 5.68
CA LYS A 445 -1.82 -24.04 6.75
C LYS A 445 -1.86 -23.37 8.13
N ARG A 446 -1.19 -22.23 8.32
CA ARG A 446 -1.22 -21.46 9.59
C ARG A 446 -2.64 -21.06 9.98
N PHE A 447 -3.47 -20.67 9.01
CA PHE A 447 -4.88 -20.36 9.26
C PHE A 447 -5.68 -21.61 9.69
N GLN A 448 -5.47 -22.74 9.02
CA GLN A 448 -6.10 -24.02 9.38
C GLN A 448 -5.70 -24.47 10.79
N ASP A 449 -4.41 -24.38 11.12
CA ASP A 449 -3.88 -24.73 12.45
C ASP A 449 -4.49 -23.82 13.53
N LEU A 450 -4.62 -22.51 13.26
CA LEU A 450 -5.27 -21.57 14.17
C LEU A 450 -6.75 -21.90 14.38
N ALA A 451 -7.48 -22.20 13.30
CA ALA A 451 -8.88 -22.60 13.37
C ALA A 451 -9.06 -23.90 14.15
N LEU A 452 -8.27 -24.93 13.84
CA LEU A 452 -8.32 -26.22 14.52
C LEU A 452 -8.01 -26.09 16.02
N LYS A 453 -6.98 -25.30 16.37
CA LYS A 453 -6.64 -25.01 17.77
C LYS A 453 -7.78 -24.29 18.49
N SER A 454 -8.37 -23.27 17.86
CA SER A 454 -9.45 -22.46 18.46
C SER A 454 -10.76 -23.25 18.64
N LEU A 455 -10.98 -24.27 17.80
CA LEU A 455 -12.10 -25.22 17.89
C LEU A 455 -11.81 -26.42 18.81
N GLY A 456 -10.76 -26.36 19.63
CA GLY A 456 -10.41 -27.41 20.59
C GLY A 456 -9.98 -28.73 19.93
N GLY A 457 -9.37 -28.67 18.74
CA GLY A 457 -8.95 -29.85 17.97
C GLY A 457 -10.07 -30.56 17.23
N ASN A 458 -11.32 -30.07 17.31
CA ASN A 458 -12.44 -30.66 16.57
C ASN A 458 -12.41 -30.17 15.11
N ALA A 459 -12.62 -31.10 14.16
CA ALA A 459 -12.65 -30.77 12.75
C ALA A 459 -13.83 -29.83 12.42
N PRO A 460 -13.64 -28.76 11.62
CA PRO A 460 -14.71 -27.86 11.18
C PRO A 460 -15.93 -28.57 10.59
N ALA A 461 -15.72 -29.71 9.92
CA ALA A 461 -16.76 -30.53 9.32
C ALA A 461 -17.81 -31.07 10.31
N LEU A 462 -17.57 -30.98 11.62
CA LEU A 462 -18.54 -31.37 12.66
C LEU A 462 -19.55 -30.26 12.98
N PHE A 463 -19.37 -29.06 12.43
CA PHE A 463 -20.20 -27.92 12.76
C PHE A 463 -21.02 -27.48 11.55
N LYS A 464 -22.32 -27.26 11.78
CA LYS A 464 -23.17 -26.56 10.81
C LYS A 464 -23.16 -25.08 11.14
N LEU A 465 -22.81 -24.25 10.15
CA LEU A 465 -22.61 -22.81 10.34
C LEU A 465 -23.88 -22.11 10.86
N GLU A 466 -25.06 -22.61 10.49
CA GLU A 466 -26.38 -22.14 10.92
C GLU A 466 -26.73 -22.50 12.37
N GLU A 467 -26.10 -23.51 12.96
CA GLU A 467 -26.33 -23.94 14.34
C GLU A 467 -25.34 -23.28 15.33
N MET A 468 -24.35 -22.56 14.81
CA MET A 468 -23.31 -21.90 15.62
C MET A 468 -23.75 -20.54 16.17
N PRO A 469 -23.23 -20.13 17.35
CA PRO A 469 -23.35 -18.76 17.82
C PRO A 469 -22.81 -17.78 16.79
N ARG A 470 -23.53 -16.68 16.56
CA ARG A 470 -23.19 -15.66 15.55
C ARG A 470 -21.74 -15.21 15.58
N ALA A 471 -21.13 -15.10 16.75
CA ALA A 471 -19.74 -14.69 16.89
C ALA A 471 -18.76 -15.74 16.32
N VAL A 472 -19.05 -17.03 16.52
CA VAL A 472 -18.28 -18.15 15.96
C VAL A 472 -18.47 -18.22 14.45
N SER A 473 -19.72 -18.17 13.96
CA SER A 473 -20.02 -18.20 12.52
C SER A 473 -19.35 -17.03 11.80
N ARG A 474 -19.38 -15.83 12.40
CA ARG A 474 -18.69 -14.65 11.86
C ARG A 474 -17.18 -14.87 11.79
N TRP A 475 -16.55 -15.35 12.86
CA TRP A 475 -15.10 -15.60 12.89
C TRP A 475 -14.67 -16.60 11.80
N LEU A 476 -15.43 -17.69 11.64
CA LEU A 476 -15.18 -18.70 10.60
C LEU A 476 -15.39 -18.15 9.20
N TYR A 477 -16.46 -17.38 8.98
CA TYR A 477 -16.73 -16.74 7.69
C TYR A 477 -15.62 -15.75 7.31
N GLU A 478 -15.19 -14.90 8.25
CA GLU A 478 -14.07 -13.98 8.08
C GLU A 478 -12.78 -14.74 7.72
N GLY A 479 -12.54 -15.87 8.40
CA GLY A 479 -11.45 -16.78 8.11
C GLY A 479 -11.49 -17.38 6.71
N LYS A 480 -12.67 -17.83 6.30
CA LYS A 480 -12.91 -18.36 4.95
C LYS A 480 -12.61 -17.31 3.88
N LEU A 481 -13.07 -16.08 4.04
CA LEU A 481 -12.80 -14.99 3.08
C LEU A 481 -11.30 -14.72 2.91
N VAL A 482 -10.55 -14.71 4.01
CA VAL A 482 -9.08 -14.57 3.99
C VAL A 482 -8.44 -15.77 3.28
N SER A 483 -8.85 -16.99 3.61
CA SER A 483 -8.35 -18.22 2.97
C SER A 483 -8.67 -18.29 1.48
N ASP A 484 -9.86 -17.89 1.07
CA ASP A 484 -10.29 -17.85 -0.34
C ASP A 484 -9.45 -16.84 -1.13
N THR A 485 -9.12 -15.70 -0.51
CA THR A 485 -8.24 -14.68 -1.11
C THR A 485 -6.82 -15.22 -1.34
N LEU A 486 -6.33 -16.13 -0.49
CA LEU A 486 -5.08 -16.84 -0.71
C LEU A 486 -5.18 -17.92 -1.80
N GLY A 487 -6.38 -18.42 -2.13
CA GLY A 487 -6.58 -19.66 -2.87
C GLY A 487 -7.08 -19.56 -4.31
N SER A 488 -7.42 -18.38 -4.83
CA SER A 488 -8.15 -18.26 -6.11
C SER A 488 -7.34 -18.53 -7.40
N GLY A 489 -6.14 -19.11 -7.31
CA GLY A 489 -5.27 -19.40 -8.46
C GLY A 489 -5.03 -20.90 -8.65
N GLY A 490 -5.92 -21.57 -9.38
CA GLY A 490 -5.64 -22.87 -10.00
C GLY A 490 -5.90 -24.12 -9.15
N GLY A 491 -7.06 -24.75 -9.41
CA GLY A 491 -7.28 -26.20 -9.39
C GLY A 491 -6.40 -27.08 -8.50
N LEU A 492 -6.62 -27.05 -7.19
CA LEU A 492 -6.51 -28.26 -6.36
C LEU A 492 -7.77 -28.33 -5.51
N GLY A 493 -8.75 -29.06 -6.02
CA GLY A 493 -10.07 -29.33 -5.41
C GLY A 493 -10.01 -30.16 -4.14
N GLY A 494 -9.07 -29.88 -3.25
CA GLY A 494 -9.19 -30.23 -1.84
C GLY A 494 -10.11 -29.22 -1.21
N ALA A 495 -11.42 -29.48 -1.28
CA ALA A 495 -12.40 -28.75 -0.49
C ALA A 495 -11.99 -28.87 0.98
N VAL A 496 -11.37 -27.82 1.51
CA VAL A 496 -11.43 -27.56 2.95
C VAL A 496 -12.85 -27.08 3.14
N VAL A 497 -13.77 -28.04 3.27
CA VAL A 497 -15.16 -27.78 3.60
C VAL A 497 -15.14 -27.24 5.03
N PHE A 498 -15.26 -25.91 5.14
CA PHE A 498 -15.74 -25.26 6.34
C PHE A 498 -17.25 -25.43 6.42
#